data_AF-A0A2E9RB33-F1
#
_entry.id   AF-A0A2E9RB33-F1
#
_cell.length_a   1.000
_cell.length_b   1.000
_cell.length_c   1.000
_cell.angle_alpha   90.00
_cell.angle_beta   90.00
_cell.angle_gamma   90.00
#
_symmetry.space_group_name_H-M   'P 1'
#
loop_
_entity.id
_entity.type
_entity.pdbx_description
1 polymer ?
#
loop_
_entity_poly.entity_id
_entity_poly.type
_entity_poly.pdbx_seq_one_letter_code
_entity_poly.pdbx_strand_id
1 'polypeptide(L)'
;DTLYTRLRGGVDVKISKTHVIERASNTLQQLRDDGADTLVFACTGEFPPMDGDTGVIFPSRILNALAESLLPRGRLGLLIPLPEQSNKLVAKWQRSGVEVVAEALRPSADEAETRNAAERLAHLTPDLVAMDCMSYTPYSKAIVSATVGVPTLLAITATGRVIRELLE
;
A
#
# COMPACT_ATOMS: atom_id res chain seq x y z
N ASP A 1 5.21 15.37 4.68
CA ASP A 1 4.95 13.92 4.49
C ASP A 1 6.12 13.25 3.78
N THR A 2 6.40 12.02 4.18
CA THR A 2 7.56 11.24 3.71
C THR A 2 7.08 9.95 3.07
N LEU A 3 7.76 9.52 2.00
CA LEU A 3 7.54 8.23 1.36
C LEU A 3 8.76 7.35 1.59
N TYR A 4 8.53 6.04 1.63
CA TYR A 4 9.61 5.06 1.58
C TYR A 4 9.77 4.53 0.16
N THR A 5 11.03 4.34 -0.22
CA THR A 5 11.37 3.60 -1.43
C THR A 5 12.67 2.84 -1.19
N ARG A 6 12.84 1.74 -1.92
CA ARG A 6 14.08 0.96 -1.93
C ARG A 6 14.83 1.28 -3.21
N LEU A 7 16.01 1.87 -3.09
CA LEU A 7 16.84 2.22 -4.26
C LEU A 7 17.53 0.98 -4.85
N ARG A 8 18.02 1.15 -6.08
CA ARG A 8 18.95 0.19 -6.69
C ARG A 8 20.14 -0.01 -5.73
N GLY A 9 20.44 -1.26 -5.37
CA GLY A 9 21.39 -1.61 -4.32
C GLY A 9 20.75 -2.06 -3.00
N GLY A 10 19.42 -1.97 -2.88
CA GLY A 10 18.67 -2.57 -1.78
C GLY A 10 18.60 -1.73 -0.51
N VAL A 11 18.93 -0.44 -0.61
CA VAL A 11 18.89 0.50 0.51
C VAL A 11 17.51 1.12 0.60
N ASP A 12 16.88 1.02 1.76
CA ASP A 12 15.64 1.72 2.08
C ASP A 12 15.96 3.20 2.38
N VAL A 13 15.28 4.10 1.68
CA VAL A 13 15.44 5.55 1.86
C VAL A 13 14.09 6.23 2.06
N LYS A 14 14.14 7.37 2.73
CA LYS A 14 13.01 8.28 2.89
C LYS A 14 13.12 9.40 1.87
N ILE A 15 12.04 9.69 1.16
CA ILE A 15 11.97 10.79 0.18
C ILE A 15 10.82 11.74 0.49
N SER A 16 10.94 12.99 0.05
CA SER A 16 9.91 14.01 0.23
C SER A 16 8.72 13.76 -0.70
N LYS A 17 7.51 13.63 -0.14
CA LYS A 17 6.28 13.51 -0.92
C LYS A 17 6.03 14.74 -1.79
N THR A 18 6.33 15.94 -1.29
CA THR A 18 6.18 17.20 -2.02
C THR A 18 7.00 17.19 -3.30
N HIS A 19 8.28 16.84 -3.21
CA HIS A 19 9.15 16.75 -4.38
C HIS A 19 8.76 15.64 -5.37
N VAL A 20 8.10 14.58 -4.89
CA VAL A 20 7.53 13.55 -5.78
C VAL A 20 6.36 14.11 -6.57
N ILE A 21 5.46 14.86 -5.92
CA ILE A 21 4.31 15.49 -6.58
C ILE A 21 4.77 16.54 -7.60
N GLU A 22 5.71 17.41 -7.23
CA GLU A 22 6.27 18.46 -8.12
C GLU A 22 6.89 17.88 -9.39
N ARG A 23 7.43 16.66 -9.33
CA ARG A 23 8.08 16.00 -10.48
C ARG A 23 7.16 15.02 -11.22
N ALA A 24 5.97 14.75 -10.68
CA ALA A 24 5.09 13.71 -11.19
C ALA A 24 4.67 13.98 -12.64
N SER A 25 4.17 15.18 -12.94
CA SER A 25 3.67 15.51 -14.28
C SER A 25 4.73 15.33 -15.37
N ASN A 26 5.94 15.85 -15.15
CA ASN A 26 7.04 15.68 -16.10
C ASN A 26 7.47 14.21 -16.24
N THR A 27 7.48 13.46 -15.14
CA THR A 27 7.85 12.03 -15.15
C THR A 27 6.80 11.22 -15.91
N LEU A 28 5.51 11.49 -15.69
CA LEU A 28 4.42 10.83 -16.38
C LEU A 28 4.43 11.13 -17.88
N GLN A 29 4.68 12.39 -18.27
CA GLN A 29 4.80 12.75 -19.68
C GLN A 29 6.00 12.05 -20.33
N GLN A 30 7.17 12.06 -19.70
CA GLN A 30 8.36 11.39 -20.22
C GLN A 30 8.11 9.89 -20.46
N LEU A 31 7.46 9.20 -19.51
CA LEU A 31 7.16 7.78 -19.68
C LEU A 31 6.21 7.52 -20.86
N ARG A 32 5.27 8.43 -21.14
CA ARG A 32 4.40 8.33 -22.32
C ARG A 32 5.19 8.58 -23.61
N ASP A 33 6.07 9.59 -23.61
CA ASP A 33 6.93 9.91 -24.75
C ASP A 33 7.89 8.73 -25.06
N ASP A 34 8.30 7.99 -24.03
CA ASP A 34 9.07 6.75 -24.14
C ASP A 34 8.22 5.54 -24.64
N GLY A 35 6.93 5.75 -24.91
CA GLY A 35 6.02 4.75 -25.49
C GLY A 35 5.27 3.88 -24.48
N ALA A 36 5.16 4.27 -23.21
CA ALA A 36 4.42 3.49 -22.22
C ALA A 36 2.90 3.60 -22.40
N ASP A 37 2.27 2.46 -22.75
CA ASP A 37 0.81 2.36 -22.89
C ASP A 37 0.06 2.30 -21.55
N THR A 38 0.74 1.85 -20.49
CA THR A 38 0.17 1.72 -19.14
C THR A 38 1.14 2.24 -18.10
N LEU A 39 0.65 3.12 -17.23
CA LEU A 39 1.43 3.76 -16.18
C LEU A 39 0.89 3.37 -14.81
N VAL A 40 1.81 3.02 -13.90
CA VAL A 40 1.49 2.70 -12.52
C VAL A 40 2.29 3.63 -11.61
N PHE A 41 1.58 4.38 -10.77
CA PHE A 41 2.23 5.17 -9.73
C PHE A 41 2.55 4.24 -8.56
N ALA A 42 3.71 3.57 -8.57
CA ALA A 42 4.06 2.44 -7.68
C ALA A 42 4.26 2.82 -6.19
N CYS A 43 3.21 3.34 -5.56
CA CYS A 43 3.14 3.72 -4.17
C CYS A 43 1.70 3.54 -3.66
N THR A 44 1.53 3.22 -2.38
CA THR A 44 0.19 3.22 -1.74
C THR A 44 -0.09 4.49 -0.94
N GLY A 45 0.78 5.49 -1.09
CA GLY A 45 0.53 6.84 -0.62
C GLY A 45 -0.70 7.47 -1.30
N GLU A 46 -1.34 8.38 -0.59
CA GLU A 46 -2.41 9.21 -1.16
C GLU A 46 -1.78 10.41 -1.86
N PHE A 47 -2.14 10.67 -3.11
CA PHE A 47 -1.64 11.80 -3.89
C PHE A 47 -2.83 12.66 -4.34
N PRO A 48 -2.69 13.99 -4.35
CA PRO A 48 -3.69 14.86 -4.95
C PRO A 48 -3.78 14.56 -6.47
N PRO A 49 -4.83 15.06 -7.16
CA PRO A 49 -4.84 15.09 -8.62
C PRO A 49 -3.57 15.79 -9.14
N MET A 50 -2.95 15.22 -10.16
CA MET A 50 -1.72 15.74 -10.78
C MET A 50 -1.91 15.83 -12.29
N ASP A 51 -1.36 16.87 -12.91
CA ASP A 51 -1.43 17.00 -14.37
C ASP A 51 -0.79 15.77 -15.04
N GLY A 52 -1.49 15.17 -16.00
CA GLY A 52 -1.07 13.97 -16.71
C GLY A 52 -1.39 12.64 -16.01
N ASP A 53 -2.07 12.66 -14.85
CA ASP A 53 -2.44 11.45 -14.09
C ASP A 53 -3.64 10.67 -14.65
N THR A 54 -4.26 11.16 -15.73
CA THR A 54 -5.37 10.49 -16.40
C THR A 54 -4.94 9.13 -16.94
N GLY A 55 -5.65 8.07 -16.55
CA GLY A 55 -5.32 6.69 -16.91
C GLY A 55 -4.13 6.09 -16.14
N VAL A 56 -3.53 6.82 -15.19
CA VAL A 56 -2.49 6.27 -14.30
C VAL A 56 -3.15 5.40 -13.24
N ILE A 57 -2.60 4.19 -13.05
CA ILE A 57 -3.05 3.23 -12.07
C ILE A 57 -2.43 3.56 -10.72
N PHE A 58 -3.26 3.80 -9.71
CA PHE A 58 -2.84 4.07 -8.34
C PHE A 58 -3.11 2.85 -7.44
N PRO A 59 -2.07 2.15 -6.96
CA PRO A 59 -2.21 1.02 -6.04
C PRO A 59 -3.02 1.32 -4.78
N SER A 60 -2.90 2.55 -4.25
CA SER A 60 -3.67 3.01 -3.10
C SER A 60 -5.18 2.94 -3.35
N ARG A 61 -5.65 3.42 -4.51
CA ARG A 61 -7.07 3.41 -4.88
C ARG A 61 -7.60 1.97 -5.00
N ILE A 62 -6.82 1.09 -5.64
CA ILE A 62 -7.17 -0.33 -5.79
C ILE A 62 -7.29 -1.01 -4.43
N LEU A 63 -6.26 -0.89 -3.58
CA LEU A 63 -6.24 -1.55 -2.28
C LEU A 63 -7.39 -1.05 -1.39
N ASN A 64 -7.62 0.27 -1.38
CA ASN A 64 -8.73 0.88 -0.65
C ASN A 64 -10.07 0.33 -1.14
N ALA A 65 -10.33 0.31 -2.44
CA ALA A 65 -11.59 -0.18 -3.01
C ALA A 65 -11.82 -1.68 -2.74
N LEU A 66 -10.77 -2.49 -2.76
CA LEU A 66 -10.86 -3.91 -2.45
C LEU A 66 -11.18 -4.15 -0.98
N ALA A 67 -10.46 -3.52 -0.06
CA ALA A 67 -10.78 -3.64 1.36
C ALA A 67 -12.18 -3.08 1.66
N GLU A 68 -12.54 -2.00 0.95
CA GLU A 68 -13.85 -1.38 1.03
C GLU A 68 -14.95 -2.39 0.75
N SER A 69 -14.82 -3.05 -0.40
CA SER A 69 -15.80 -4.00 -0.91
C SER A 69 -15.84 -5.30 -0.10
N LEU A 70 -14.71 -5.76 0.44
CA LEU A 70 -14.59 -7.05 1.12
C LEU A 70 -14.93 -7.00 2.62
N LEU A 71 -14.89 -5.82 3.25
CA LEU A 71 -15.20 -5.65 4.67
C LEU A 71 -16.23 -4.53 4.89
N PRO A 72 -17.52 -4.73 4.58
CA PRO A 72 -18.53 -3.67 4.76
C PRO A 72 -18.69 -3.23 6.22
N ARG A 73 -18.43 -4.13 7.18
CA ARG A 73 -18.42 -3.87 8.63
C ARG A 73 -17.38 -4.77 9.30
N GLY A 74 -16.91 -4.37 10.48
CA GLY A 74 -15.95 -5.15 11.27
C GLY A 74 -14.67 -4.37 11.56
N ARG A 75 -13.55 -5.07 11.72
CA ARG A 75 -12.26 -4.48 12.02
C ARG A 75 -11.25 -4.69 10.89
N LEU A 76 -10.76 -3.61 10.32
CA LEU A 76 -9.68 -3.61 9.33
C LEU A 76 -8.33 -3.46 10.03
N GLY A 77 -7.47 -4.46 9.88
CA GLY A 77 -6.08 -4.41 10.30
C GLY A 77 -5.18 -3.87 9.20
N LEU A 78 -4.34 -2.89 9.51
CA LEU A 78 -3.39 -2.30 8.57
C LEU A 78 -1.95 -2.61 8.97
N LEU A 79 -1.14 -3.01 8.00
CA LEU A 79 0.31 -2.98 8.14
C LEU A 79 0.87 -1.81 7.33
N ILE A 80 1.42 -0.81 8.02
CA ILE A 80 1.90 0.44 7.42
C ILE A 80 3.41 0.64 7.62
N PRO A 81 4.11 1.30 6.68
CA PRO A 81 5.56 1.45 6.73
C PRO A 81 6.08 2.36 7.87
N LEU A 82 5.24 3.23 8.44
CA LEU A 82 5.61 4.17 9.50
C LEU A 82 4.56 4.26 10.60
N PRO A 83 4.94 4.14 11.89
CA PRO A 83 4.06 4.46 13.01
C PRO A 83 3.61 5.93 12.99
N GLU A 84 4.52 6.83 12.60
CA GLU A 84 4.31 8.30 12.57
C GLU A 84 3.22 8.74 11.57
N GLN A 85 2.84 7.86 10.64
CA GLN A 85 1.79 8.11 9.65
C GLN A 85 0.44 7.51 10.05
N SER A 86 0.35 6.83 11.19
CA SER A 86 -0.86 6.14 11.66
C SER A 86 -2.07 7.06 11.67
N ASN A 87 -1.98 8.28 12.22
CA ASN A 87 -3.15 9.16 12.33
C ASN A 87 -3.73 9.60 10.98
N LYS A 88 -2.89 9.94 9.99
CA LYS A 88 -3.36 10.35 8.65
C LYS A 88 -3.79 9.14 7.80
N LEU A 89 -3.06 8.03 7.90
CA LEU A 89 -3.38 6.82 7.15
C LEU A 89 -4.66 6.19 7.70
N VAL A 90 -4.86 6.11 9.01
CA VAL A 90 -6.09 5.59 9.61
C VAL A 90 -7.30 6.40 9.17
N ALA A 91 -7.19 7.73 9.08
CA ALA A 91 -8.29 8.59 8.64
C ALA A 91 -8.81 8.24 7.23
N LYS A 92 -7.94 7.89 6.26
CA LYS A 92 -8.40 7.49 4.91
C LYS A 92 -9.12 6.14 4.88
N TRP A 93 -8.95 5.32 5.91
CA TRP A 93 -9.58 4.00 6.02
C TRP A 93 -10.84 4.03 6.89
N GLN A 94 -11.05 5.10 7.66
CA GLN A 94 -12.20 5.25 8.53
C GLN A 94 -13.49 5.41 7.71
N ARG A 95 -14.47 4.59 8.04
CA ARG A 95 -15.82 4.65 7.47
C ARG A 95 -16.82 4.01 8.41
N SER A 96 -18.09 4.30 8.18
CA SER A 96 -19.17 3.83 9.04
C SER A 96 -19.18 2.30 9.15
N GLY A 97 -19.21 1.79 10.39
CA GLY A 97 -19.25 0.36 10.67
C GLY A 97 -17.91 -0.38 10.58
N VAL A 98 -16.81 0.31 10.27
CA VAL A 98 -15.46 -0.27 10.23
C VAL A 98 -14.54 0.38 11.25
N GLU A 99 -14.04 -0.42 12.18
CA GLU A 99 -12.95 -0.03 13.08
C GLU A 99 -11.61 -0.26 12.38
N VAL A 100 -10.71 0.70 12.43
CA VAL A 100 -9.38 0.58 11.81
C VAL A 100 -8.32 0.48 12.90
N VAL A 101 -7.57 -0.62 12.88
CA VAL A 101 -6.41 -0.84 13.75
C VAL A 101 -5.17 -0.97 12.88
N ALA A 102 -4.02 -0.48 13.35
CA ALA A 102 -2.81 -0.43 12.54
C ALA A 102 -1.58 -0.79 13.35
N GLU A 103 -0.68 -1.54 12.71
CA GLU A 103 0.65 -1.86 13.23
C GLU A 103 1.70 -1.45 12.20
N ALA A 104 2.87 -1.08 12.70
CA ALA A 104 4.00 -0.73 11.84
C ALA A 104 4.75 -1.99 11.39
N LEU A 105 5.02 -2.06 10.09
CA LEU A 105 5.93 -3.02 9.48
C LEU A 105 6.87 -2.27 8.54
N ARG A 106 8.17 -2.29 8.84
CA ARG A 106 9.16 -1.59 8.02
C ARG A 106 9.12 -2.12 6.56
N PRO A 107 9.25 -1.26 5.55
CA PRO A 107 9.55 -1.73 4.19
C PRO A 107 10.77 -2.66 4.23
N SER A 108 10.73 -3.75 3.46
CA SER A 108 11.82 -4.72 3.43
C SER A 108 12.15 -5.37 4.78
N ALA A 109 11.18 -5.43 5.69
CA ALA A 109 11.31 -6.16 6.94
C ALA A 109 11.69 -7.63 6.69
N ASP A 110 12.53 -8.18 7.57
CA ASP A 110 12.84 -9.60 7.54
C ASP A 110 11.68 -10.46 8.09
N GLU A 111 11.87 -11.77 8.15
CA GLU A 111 10.85 -12.69 8.65
C GLU A 111 10.49 -12.42 10.12
N ALA A 112 11.49 -12.16 10.98
CA ALA A 112 11.27 -11.97 12.40
C ALA A 112 10.52 -10.66 12.66
N GLU A 113 10.94 -9.57 11.99
CA GLU A 113 10.24 -8.28 11.99
C GLU A 113 8.79 -8.44 11.49
N THR A 114 8.58 -9.20 10.41
CA THR A 114 7.24 -9.47 9.85
C THR A 114 6.37 -10.26 10.82
N ARG A 115 6.91 -11.32 11.43
CA ARG A 115 6.19 -12.16 12.40
C ARG A 115 5.79 -11.35 13.63
N ASN A 116 6.71 -10.58 14.19
CA ASN A 116 6.45 -9.73 15.35
C ASN A 116 5.34 -8.69 15.06
N ALA A 117 5.35 -8.07 13.87
CA ALA A 117 4.28 -7.14 13.49
C ALA A 117 2.93 -7.84 13.30
N ALA A 118 2.94 -9.03 12.72
CA ALA A 118 1.73 -9.83 12.56
C ALA A 118 1.14 -10.28 13.91
N GLU A 119 1.95 -10.66 14.89
CA GLU A 119 1.51 -11.03 16.24
C GLU A 119 0.87 -9.85 16.96
N ARG A 120 1.51 -8.66 16.92
CA ARG A 120 0.91 -7.43 17.46
C ARG A 120 -0.43 -7.12 16.81
N LEU A 121 -0.51 -7.25 15.48
CA LEU A 121 -1.76 -7.01 14.76
C LEU A 121 -2.84 -8.05 15.10
N ALA A 122 -2.46 -9.31 15.30
CA ALA A 122 -3.38 -10.38 15.70
C ALA A 122 -4.03 -10.12 17.06
N HIS A 123 -3.30 -9.52 18.02
CA HIS A 123 -3.86 -9.10 19.30
C HIS A 123 -4.95 -8.02 19.17
N LEU A 124 -4.96 -7.28 18.06
CA LEU A 124 -6.01 -6.30 17.77
C LEU A 124 -7.23 -6.96 17.11
N THR A 125 -7.21 -8.27 16.84
CA THR A 125 -8.33 -9.08 16.35
C THR A 125 -9.04 -8.49 15.11
N PRO A 126 -8.32 -8.25 13.99
CA PRO A 126 -8.92 -7.79 12.74
C PRO A 126 -9.68 -8.91 12.03
N ASP A 127 -10.68 -8.54 11.24
CA ASP A 127 -11.45 -9.45 10.36
C ASP A 127 -10.86 -9.53 8.94
N LEU A 128 -10.14 -8.48 8.52
CA LEU A 128 -9.43 -8.38 7.25
C LEU A 128 -8.12 -7.62 7.47
N VAL A 129 -7.03 -8.04 6.83
CA VAL A 129 -5.76 -7.31 6.84
C VAL A 129 -5.47 -6.68 5.48
N ALA A 130 -5.04 -5.43 5.46
CA ALA A 130 -4.46 -4.78 4.29
C ALA A 130 -3.01 -4.38 4.52
N MET A 131 -2.11 -4.93 3.70
CA MET A 131 -0.69 -4.61 3.72
C MET A 131 -0.41 -3.40 2.82
N ASP A 132 -0.40 -2.21 3.41
CA ASP A 132 -0.40 -0.89 2.75
C ASP A 132 1.01 -0.40 2.40
N CYS A 133 1.74 -1.19 1.60
CA CYS A 133 3.02 -0.78 1.01
C CYS A 133 3.33 -1.61 -0.25
N MET A 134 3.92 -0.97 -1.27
CA MET A 134 4.39 -1.66 -2.48
C MET A 134 5.66 -2.49 -2.27
N SER A 135 6.41 -2.25 -1.18
CA SER A 135 7.64 -3.00 -0.87
C SER A 135 7.40 -4.30 -0.11
N TYR A 136 6.16 -4.59 0.27
CA TYR A 136 5.81 -5.89 0.85
C TYR A 136 5.71 -6.96 -0.24
N THR A 137 5.85 -8.22 0.14
CA THR A 137 6.01 -9.34 -0.80
C THR A 137 4.98 -10.44 -0.53
N PRO A 138 4.77 -11.36 -1.48
CA PRO A 138 4.00 -12.57 -1.23
C PRO A 138 4.52 -13.38 -0.04
N TYR A 139 5.84 -13.33 0.23
CA TYR A 139 6.46 -13.97 1.38
C TYR A 139 6.00 -13.34 2.70
N SER A 140 6.11 -12.01 2.84
CA SER A 140 5.64 -11.34 4.05
C SER A 140 4.13 -11.49 4.24
N LYS A 141 3.36 -11.48 3.14
CA LYS A 141 1.93 -11.80 3.16
C LYS A 141 1.64 -13.20 3.70
N ALA A 142 2.40 -14.21 3.30
CA ALA A 142 2.21 -15.58 3.77
C ALA A 142 2.41 -15.68 5.29
N ILE A 143 3.45 -15.02 5.83
CA ILE A 143 3.69 -14.93 7.27
C ILE A 143 2.52 -14.25 7.98
N VAL A 144 2.13 -13.06 7.52
CA VAL A 144 1.04 -12.28 8.12
C VAL A 144 -0.28 -13.07 8.10
N SER A 145 -0.62 -13.65 6.97
CA SER A 145 -1.86 -14.44 6.82
C SER A 145 -1.87 -15.66 7.74
N ALA A 146 -0.73 -16.34 7.90
CA ALA A 146 -0.62 -17.51 8.78
C ALA A 146 -0.68 -17.13 10.27
N THR A 147 -0.08 -16.01 10.66
CA THR A 147 -0.05 -15.54 12.05
C THR A 147 -1.37 -14.92 12.49
N VAL A 148 -1.98 -14.06 11.67
CA VAL A 148 -3.22 -13.36 12.04
C VAL A 148 -4.46 -14.25 11.83
N GLY A 149 -4.41 -15.17 10.86
CA GLY A 149 -5.49 -16.15 10.64
C GLY A 149 -6.71 -15.61 9.90
N VAL A 150 -6.62 -14.45 9.26
CA VAL A 150 -7.72 -13.83 8.50
C VAL A 150 -7.30 -13.47 7.07
N PRO A 151 -8.24 -13.24 6.14
CA PRO A 151 -7.91 -12.83 4.79
C PRO A 151 -6.98 -11.61 4.77
N THR A 152 -5.96 -11.67 3.92
CA THR A 152 -4.93 -10.63 3.83
C THR A 152 -4.83 -10.13 2.38
N LEU A 153 -4.92 -8.81 2.21
CA LEU A 153 -4.70 -8.10 0.96
C LEU A 153 -3.27 -7.58 0.90
N LEU A 154 -2.67 -7.64 -0.29
CA LEU A 154 -1.32 -7.16 -0.54
C LEU A 154 -1.33 -6.26 -1.77
N ALA A 155 -0.93 -5.00 -1.58
CA ALA A 155 -0.97 -3.95 -2.59
C ALA A 155 -0.38 -4.38 -3.94
N ILE A 156 0.88 -4.82 -3.94
CA ILE A 156 1.58 -5.16 -5.19
C ILE A 156 0.89 -6.27 -5.99
N THR A 157 0.43 -7.34 -5.33
CA THR A 157 -0.26 -8.44 -6.01
C THR A 157 -1.69 -8.09 -6.43
N ALA A 158 -2.39 -7.27 -5.65
CA ALA A 158 -3.73 -6.81 -6.00
C ALA A 158 -3.67 -5.90 -7.23
N THR A 159 -2.76 -4.93 -7.23
CA THR A 159 -2.51 -4.07 -8.39
C THR A 159 -2.10 -4.87 -9.62
N GLY A 160 -1.18 -5.84 -9.48
CA GLY A 160 -0.78 -6.69 -10.61
C GLY A 160 -1.94 -7.49 -11.20
N ARG A 161 -2.88 -7.98 -10.38
CA ARG A 161 -4.08 -8.68 -10.87
C ARG A 161 -5.03 -7.75 -11.62
N VAL A 162 -5.20 -6.52 -11.15
CA VAL A 162 -6.04 -5.51 -11.84
C VAL A 162 -5.40 -5.06 -13.15
N ILE A 163 -4.07 -4.88 -13.18
CA ILE A 163 -3.35 -4.56 -14.42
C ILE A 163 -3.54 -5.68 -15.44
N ARG A 164 -3.43 -6.94 -15.00
CA ARG A 164 -3.67 -8.08 -15.88
C ARG A 164 -5.09 -8.09 -16.45
N GLU A 165 -6.10 -7.88 -15.61
CA GLU A 165 -7.51 -7.76 -16.04
C GLU A 165 -7.73 -6.61 -17.04
N LEU A 166 -6.96 -5.52 -16.95
CA LEU A 166 -7.05 -4.39 -17.87
C LEU A 166 -6.44 -4.68 -19.24
N LEU A 167 -5.43 -5.55 -19.30
CA LEU A 167 -4.60 -5.78 -20.49
C LEU A 167 -4.93 -7.07 -21.24
N GLU A 168 -5.59 -8.03 -20.60
CA GLU A 168 -6.07 -9.29 -21.19
C GLU A 168 -7.50 -9.13 -21.74
#